data_AF-A0A9E3YV70-F1
#
_entry.id   AF-A0A9E3YV70-F1
#
_cell.length_a   1.000
_cell.length_b   1.000
_cell.length_c   1.000
_cell.angle_alpha   90.00
_cell.angle_beta   90.00
_cell.angle_gamma   90.00
#
_symmetry.space_group_name_H-M   'P 1'
#
loop_
_entity.id
_entity.type
_entity.pdbx_description
1 polymer ?
#
loop_
_entity_poly.entity_id
_entity_poly.type
_entity_poly.pdbx_seq_one_letter_code
_entity_poly.pdbx_strand_id
1 'polypeptide(L)' 'RREELLTSDEELNRMWILRKLLHSMEDIDATEFLIDKLKDTKTNDEFFASMKRK' A
#
# COMPACT_ATOMS: atom_id res chain seq x y z
N ARG A 1 -1.06 -11.05 15.21
CA ARG A 1 -2.02 -11.64 14.23
C ARG A 1 -1.18 -12.31 13.13
N ARG A 2 -1.63 -13.45 12.61
CA ARG A 2 -0.89 -14.22 11.58
C ARG A 2 -1.35 -13.85 10.17
N GLU A 3 -0.99 -12.64 9.73
CA GLU A 3 -1.40 -12.08 8.43
C GLU A 3 -0.79 -12.87 7.26
N GLU A 4 0.35 -13.52 7.50
CA GLU A 4 1.04 -14.45 6.60
C GLU A 4 0.22 -15.68 6.19
N LEU A 5 -0.87 -16.01 6.92
CA LEU A 5 -1.75 -17.12 6.57
C LEU A 5 -2.86 -16.74 5.58
N LEU A 6 -3.06 -15.45 5.34
CA LEU A 6 -4.15 -14.91 4.51
C LEU A 6 -3.65 -14.24 3.25
N THR A 7 -2.36 -13.89 3.19
CA THR A 7 -1.76 -13.18 2.06
C THR A 7 -0.51 -13.89 1.61
N SER A 8 -0.26 -13.83 0.30
CA SER A 8 1.01 -14.33 -0.25
C SER A 8 2.20 -13.53 0.28
N ASP A 9 3.40 -14.11 0.24
CA ASP A 9 4.63 -13.41 0.65
C ASP A 9 4.86 -12.12 -0.14
N GLU A 10 4.44 -12.09 -1.41
CA GLU A 10 4.55 -10.89 -2.24
C GLU A 10 3.61 -9.78 -1.78
N GLU A 11 2.35 -10.10 -1.50
CA GLU A 11 1.37 -9.15 -0.96
C GLU A 11 1.80 -8.64 0.43
N LEU A 12 2.32 -9.53 1.27
CA LEU A 12 2.82 -9.18 2.59
C LEU A 12 3.97 -8.15 2.50
N ASN A 13 4.91 -8.37 1.57
CA ASN A 13 6.01 -7.44 1.33
C ASN A 13 5.49 -6.09 0.80
N ARG A 14 4.57 -6.10 -0.17
CA ARG A 14 3.92 -4.89 -0.71
C ARG A 14 3.21 -4.08 0.38
N MET A 15 2.45 -4.73 1.25
CA MET A 15 1.77 -4.09 2.39
C MET A 15 2.76 -3.53 3.42
N TRP A 16 3.88 -4.24 3.67
CA TRP A 16 4.91 -3.77 4.59
C TRP A 16 5.62 -2.50 4.08
N ILE A 17 5.92 -2.42 2.78
CA ILE A 17 6.50 -1.22 2.16
C ILE A 17 5.52 -0.05 2.28
N LEU A 18 4.24 -0.27 1.95
CA LEU A 18 3.21 0.75 2.07
C LEU A 18 3.08 1.25 3.51
N ARG A 19 3.05 0.33 4.49
CA ARG A 19 2.96 0.69 5.91
C ARG A 19 4.15 1.54 6.36
N LYS A 20 5.37 1.23 5.90
CA LYS A 20 6.56 2.04 6.19
C LYS A 20 6.47 3.44 5.59
N LEU A 21 5.99 3.56 4.36
CA LEU A 21 5.79 4.85 3.70
C LEU A 21 4.79 5.71 4.47
N LEU A 22 3.62 5.15 4.79
CA LEU A 22 2.56 5.87 5.51
C LEU A 22 2.99 6.24 6.94
N HIS A 23 3.82 5.43 7.60
CA HIS A 23 4.29 5.73 8.96
C HIS A 23 5.21 6.97 9.03
N SER A 24 5.77 7.41 7.90
CA SER A 24 6.57 8.64 7.83
C SER A 24 5.74 9.91 7.62
N MET A 25 4.44 9.78 7.41
CA MET A 25 3.49 10.86 7.14
C MET A 25 2.58 11.09 8.36
N GLU A 26 2.01 12.29 8.47
CA GLU A 26 0.93 12.56 9.42
C GLU A 26 -0.36 11.83 9.02
N ASP A 27 -1.22 11.49 9.98
CA ASP A 27 -2.40 10.64 9.76
C ASP A 27 -3.34 11.16 8.66
N ILE A 28 -3.52 12.49 8.59
CA ILE A 28 -4.36 13.15 7.58
C ILE A 28 -3.73 13.02 6.20
N ASP A 29 -2.46 13.40 6.07
CA ASP A 29 -1.72 13.36 4.81
C ASP A 29 -1.61 11.93 4.27
N ALA A 30 -1.38 10.95 5.15
CA ALA A 30 -1.34 9.53 4.81
C ALA A 30 -2.67 9.03 4.22
N THR A 31 -3.79 9.46 4.82
CA THR A 31 -5.14 9.09 4.37
C THR A 31 -5.48 9.73 3.03
N GLU A 32 -5.14 11.02 2.85
CA GLU A 32 -5.34 11.72 1.58
C GLU A 32 -4.49 11.12 0.46
N PHE A 33 -3.21 10.83 0.73
CA PHE A 33 -2.31 10.15 -0.20
C PHE A 33 -2.87 8.80 -0.65
N LEU A 34 -3.38 8.00 0.30
CA LEU A 34 -3.93 6.68 -0.02
C LEU A 34 -5.18 6.81 -0.90
N ILE A 35 -6.08 7.74 -0.59
CA ILE A 35 -7.30 7.97 -1.37
C ILE A 35 -6.97 8.46 -2.78
N ASP A 36 -6.03 9.40 -2.91
CA ASP A 36 -5.59 9.91 -4.22
C ASP A 36 -5.05 8.80 -5.10
N LYS A 37 -4.13 7.97 -4.58
CA LYS A 37 -3.53 6.88 -5.34
C LYS A 37 -4.49 5.74 -5.66
N LEU A 38 -5.42 5.43 -4.77
CA LEU A 38 -6.45 4.43 -5.03
C LEU A 38 -7.44 4.91 -6.09
N LYS A 39 -7.77 6.21 -6.16
CA LYS A 39 -8.63 6.77 -7.21
C LYS A 39 -8.02 6.66 -8.60
N ASP A 40 -6.71 6.74 -8.71
CA ASP A 40 -5.98 6.63 -9.98
C ASP A 40 -5.92 5.19 -10.53
N THR A 41 -6.29 4.18 -9.74
CA THR A 41 -6.17 2.77 -10.10
C THR A 41 -7.48 2.02 -9.92
N LYS A 42 -7.74 1.01 -10.76
CA LYS A 42 -9.00 0.25 -10.68
C LYS A 42 -8.87 -0.96 -9.76
N THR A 43 -7.65 -1.48 -9.59
CA THR A 43 -7.38 -2.68 -8.79
C THR A 43 -6.20 -2.46 -7.84
N ASN A 44 -6.18 -3.21 -6.73
CA ASN A 44 -5.06 -3.17 -5.79
C ASN A 44 -3.74 -3.60 -6.43
N ASP A 45 -3.78 -4.52 -7.41
CA ASP A 45 -2.61 -4.94 -8.17
C ASP A 45 -2.02 -3.79 -8.99
N GLU A 46 -2.85 -3.00 -9.66
CA GLU A 46 -2.41 -1.79 -10.37
C GLU A 46 -1.81 -0.76 -9.41
N PHE A 47 -2.44 -0.54 -8.25
CA PHE A 47 -1.91 0.33 -7.20
C PHE A 47 -0.51 -0.11 -6.74
N PHE A 48 -0.35 -1.37 -6.35
CA PHE A 48 0.96 -1.89 -5.92
C PHE A 48 1.99 -1.91 -7.06
N ALA A 49 1.58 -2.13 -8.30
CA ALA A 49 2.46 -2.03 -9.46
C ALA A 49 2.92 -0.59 -9.72
N SER A 50 2.05 0.40 -9.50
CA SER A 50 2.40 1.82 -9.63
C SER A 50 3.44 2.27 -8.60
N MET A 51 3.38 1.73 -7.37
CA MET A 51 4.36 2.01 -6.31
C MET A 51 5.73 1.36 -6.54
N LYS A 52 5.81 0.29 -7.34
CA LYS A 52 7.09 -0.34 -7.74
C LYS A 52 7.86 0.49 -8.77
N ARG A 53 7.21 1.41 -9.50
CA ARG A 53 7.84 2.22 -10.57
C ARG A 53 8.42 3.53 -10.01
N LYS A 54 9.48 3.44 -9.21
CA LYS A 54 10.53 4.48 -9.11
C LYS A 54 11.74 3.98 -8.32
#